data_AF-A0A8S3XTV3-F1
#
_entry.id   AF-A0A8S3XTV3-F1
#
_cell.length_a   1.000
_cell.length_b   1.000
_cell.length_c   1.000
_cell.angle_alpha   90.00
_cell.angle_beta   90.00
_cell.angle_gamma   90.00
#
_symmetry.space_group_name_H-M   'P 1'
#
loop_
_entity.id
_entity.type
_entity.pdbx_description
1 polymer ?
#
loop_
_entity_poly.entity_id
_entity_poly.type
_entity_poly.pdbx_seq_one_letter_code
_entity_poly.pdbx_strand_id
1 'polypeptide(L)'
;MVIPGCKPISIWGLFRHGKRYPSMNFGREMKDALAIRDDIISSYKKGHSSLCAQGYEELLGIGKRFKEALPALLGNLEKDSYTFRPSFGIKLENSAKAFVKGLKSRNPYLTCGKYHMDVLRNPNTLAEAEK
;
A
#
# COMPACT_ATOMS: atom_id res chain seq x y z
N MET A 1 2.17 40.10 -10.47
CA MET A 1 2.91 41.16 -9.77
C MET A 1 3.77 41.88 -10.80
N VAL A 2 3.61 43.20 -10.96
CA VAL A 2 4.38 44.03 -11.90
C VAL A 2 5.27 44.95 -11.08
N ILE A 3 6.54 45.07 -11.45
CA ILE A 3 7.52 45.89 -10.72
C ILE A 3 7.20 47.38 -10.97
N PRO A 4 7.05 48.23 -9.92
CA PRO A 4 6.77 49.66 -10.09
C PRO A 4 7.86 50.36 -10.91
N GLY A 5 7.45 51.13 -11.92
CA GLY A 5 8.37 51.82 -12.84
C GLY A 5 8.74 51.03 -14.11
N CYS A 6 8.39 49.75 -14.21
CA CYS A 6 8.59 48.97 -15.43
C CYS A 6 7.32 48.88 -16.29
N LYS A 7 7.48 48.92 -17.62
CA LYS A 7 6.42 48.66 -18.60
C LYS A 7 6.76 47.38 -19.37
N PRO A 8 5.88 46.36 -19.42
CA PRO A 8 6.13 45.17 -20.22
C PRO A 8 6.19 45.53 -21.72
N ILE A 9 7.24 45.07 -22.41
CA ILE A 9 7.46 45.35 -23.83
C ILE A 9 7.02 44.18 -24.71
N SER A 10 7.21 42.93 -24.24
CA SER A 10 6.69 41.73 -24.90
C SER A 10 6.57 40.56 -23.92
N ILE A 11 5.74 39.58 -24.28
CA ILE A 11 5.61 38.30 -23.58
C ILE A 11 5.60 37.16 -24.59
N TRP A 12 6.31 36.08 -24.27
CA TRP A 12 6.34 34.85 -25.06
C TRP A 12 6.10 33.68 -24.12
N GLY A 13 5.24 32.74 -24.53
CA GLY A 13 4.93 31.56 -23.72
C GLY A 13 4.73 30.33 -24.60
N LEU A 14 5.40 29.23 -24.23
CA LEU A 14 5.19 27.92 -24.84
C LEU A 14 4.25 27.12 -23.92
N PHE A 15 3.00 26.99 -24.35
CA PHE A 15 1.99 26.26 -23.59
C PHE A 15 1.73 24.91 -24.24
N ARG A 16 1.74 23.83 -23.44
CA ARG A 16 1.27 22.53 -23.90
C ARG A 16 -0.22 22.62 -24.23
N HIS A 17 -0.68 21.76 -25.13
CA HIS A 17 -2.11 21.48 -25.27
C HIS A 17 -2.78 21.19 -23.92
N GLY A 18 -4.03 21.64 -23.77
CA GLY A 18 -4.88 21.31 -22.63
C GLY A 18 -5.25 19.81 -22.57
N LYS A 19 -6.08 19.43 -21.59
CA LYS A 19 -6.56 18.05 -21.47
C LYS A 19 -7.35 17.66 -22.72
N ARG A 20 -7.01 16.52 -23.31
CA ARG A 20 -7.64 15.97 -24.52
C ARG A 20 -7.99 14.51 -24.32
N TYR A 21 -8.95 14.02 -25.11
CA TYR A 21 -9.17 12.59 -25.26
C TYR A 21 -7.96 11.93 -25.91
N PRO A 22 -7.70 10.65 -25.60
CA PRO A 22 -6.65 9.91 -26.26
C PRO A 22 -6.91 9.83 -27.77
N SER A 23 -5.83 9.75 -28.55
CA SER A 23 -5.93 9.50 -29.98
C SER A 23 -6.56 8.13 -30.23
N MET A 24 -7.13 7.92 -31.41
CA MET A 24 -7.77 6.64 -31.77
C MET A 24 -6.83 5.44 -31.62
N ASN A 25 -5.53 5.62 -31.89
CA ASN A 25 -4.54 4.57 -31.73
C ASN A 25 -4.36 4.19 -30.25
N PHE A 26 -4.20 5.19 -29.38
CA PHE A 26 -4.05 4.95 -27.94
C PHE A 26 -5.35 4.41 -27.31
N GLY A 27 -6.50 4.88 -27.78
CA GLY A 27 -7.80 4.35 -27.37
C GLY A 27 -8.02 2.89 -27.80
N ARG A 28 -7.35 2.43 -28.87
CA ARG A 28 -7.37 1.02 -29.29
C ARG A 28 -6.51 0.17 -28.35
N GLU A 29 -5.30 0.61 -28.03
CA GLU A 29 -4.42 -0.07 -27.06
C GLU A 29 -5.06 -0.15 -25.67
N MET A 30 -5.79 0.90 -25.25
CA MET A 30 -6.56 0.87 -24.00
C MET A 30 -7.61 -0.26 -23.96
N LYS A 31 -8.15 -0.67 -25.12
CA LYS A 31 -9.11 -1.78 -25.17
C LYS A 31 -8.43 -3.12 -24.95
N ASP A 32 -7.15 -3.27 -25.27
CA ASP A 32 -6.42 -4.52 -25.03
C ASP A 32 -6.31 -4.81 -23.53
N ALA A 33 -6.28 -3.78 -22.68
CA ALA A 33 -6.34 -3.93 -21.23
C ALA A 33 -7.68 -4.52 -20.73
N LEU A 34 -8.74 -4.54 -21.55
CA LEU A 34 -9.99 -5.21 -21.21
C LEU A 34 -9.85 -6.73 -21.17
N ALA A 35 -8.87 -7.30 -21.89
CA ALA A 35 -8.58 -8.74 -21.79
C ALA A 35 -8.17 -9.12 -20.36
N ILE A 36 -7.39 -8.27 -19.67
CA ILE A 36 -7.00 -8.47 -18.26
C ILE A 36 -8.24 -8.51 -17.35
N ARG A 37 -9.22 -7.63 -17.59
CA ARG A 37 -10.48 -7.63 -16.85
C ARG A 37 -11.19 -8.97 -17.01
N ASP A 38 -11.28 -9.46 -18.24
CA ASP A 38 -12.00 -10.69 -18.56
C ASP A 38 -11.29 -11.92 -17.97
N ASP A 39 -9.95 -11.92 -17.97
CA ASP A 39 -9.14 -12.94 -17.31
C ASP A 39 -9.34 -12.96 -15.79
N ILE A 40 -9.37 -11.79 -15.15
CA ILE A 40 -9.65 -11.66 -13.71
C ILE A 40 -11.04 -12.20 -13.38
N ILE A 41 -12.06 -11.81 -14.17
CA ILE A 41 -13.44 -12.28 -13.97
C ILE A 41 -13.53 -13.80 -14.19
N SER A 42 -12.87 -14.33 -15.23
CA SER A 42 -12.86 -15.78 -15.47
C SER A 42 -12.16 -16.54 -14.34
N SER A 43 -11.02 -16.04 -13.86
CA SER A 43 -10.28 -16.65 -12.75
C SER A 43 -11.11 -16.66 -11.46
N TYR A 44 -11.80 -15.55 -11.17
CA TYR A 44 -12.74 -15.46 -10.05
C TYR A 44 -13.87 -16.49 -10.16
N LYS A 45 -14.55 -16.56 -11.32
CA LYS A 45 -15.66 -17.50 -11.57
C LYS A 45 -15.22 -18.97 -11.48
N LYS A 46 -13.96 -19.27 -11.82
CA LYS A 46 -13.35 -20.61 -11.69
C LYS A 46 -12.93 -20.95 -10.25
N GLY A 47 -13.15 -20.05 -9.29
CA GLY A 47 -12.77 -20.28 -7.89
C GLY A 47 -11.28 -20.08 -7.60
N HIS A 48 -10.49 -19.58 -8.56
CA HIS A 48 -9.05 -19.34 -8.40
C HIS A 48 -8.74 -18.03 -7.68
N SER A 49 -9.76 -17.38 -7.11
CA SER A 49 -9.56 -16.25 -6.22
C SER A 49 -9.35 -16.77 -4.80
N SER A 50 -8.12 -17.09 -4.42
CA SER A 50 -7.72 -17.33 -3.02
C SER A 50 -6.91 -16.15 -2.50
N LEU A 51 -6.57 -16.15 -1.20
CA LEU A 51 -5.62 -15.15 -0.68
C LEU A 51 -4.24 -15.46 -1.29
N CYS A 52 -3.69 -14.51 -2.03
CA CYS A 52 -2.36 -14.66 -2.62
C CYS A 52 -1.26 -14.60 -1.53
N ALA A 53 -0.07 -15.13 -1.85
CA ALA A 53 1.06 -15.12 -0.93
C ALA A 53 1.42 -13.70 -0.47
N GLN A 54 1.41 -12.72 -1.39
CA GLN A 54 1.65 -11.32 -1.04
C GLN A 54 0.62 -10.79 -0.05
N GLY A 55 -0.68 -11.02 -0.27
CA GLY A 55 -1.72 -10.56 0.65
C GLY A 55 -1.62 -11.20 2.04
N TYR A 56 -1.13 -12.43 2.11
CA TYR A 56 -0.81 -13.08 3.39
C TYR A 56 0.34 -12.35 4.11
N GLU A 57 1.44 -12.05 3.41
CA GLU A 57 2.59 -11.34 3.99
C GLU A 57 2.24 -9.91 4.40
N GLU A 58 1.40 -9.22 3.63
CA GLU A 58 0.90 -7.88 3.97
C GLU A 58 0.11 -7.89 5.28
N LEU A 59 -0.81 -8.83 5.45
CA LEU A 59 -1.60 -8.95 6.68
C LEU A 59 -0.77 -9.38 7.89
N LEU A 60 0.24 -10.23 7.67
CA LEU A 60 1.23 -10.56 8.67
C LEU A 60 2.01 -9.31 9.10
N GLY A 61 2.44 -8.48 8.16
CA GLY A 61 3.11 -7.21 8.42
C GLY A 61 2.22 -6.19 9.14
N ILE A 62 0.93 -6.11 8.79
CA ILE A 62 -0.05 -5.28 9.49
C ILE A 62 -0.18 -5.74 10.95
N GLY A 63 -0.33 -7.05 11.20
CA GLY A 63 -0.41 -7.59 12.57
C GLY A 63 0.81 -7.20 13.41
N LYS A 64 2.01 -7.30 12.84
CA LYS A 64 3.25 -6.87 13.52
C LYS A 64 3.21 -5.38 13.88
N ARG A 65 2.88 -4.50 12.92
CA ARG A 65 2.81 -3.05 13.14
C ARG A 65 1.75 -2.66 14.17
N PHE A 66 0.61 -3.35 14.19
CA PHE A 66 -0.43 -3.12 15.18
C PHE A 66 0.07 -3.39 16.60
N LYS A 67 0.83 -4.47 16.79
CA LYS A 67 1.45 -4.77 18.08
C LYS A 67 2.40 -3.67 18.55
N GLU A 68 3.18 -3.13 17.64
CA GLU A 68 4.15 -2.06 17.93
C GLU A 68 3.48 -0.72 18.22
N ALA A 69 2.43 -0.38 17.47
CA ALA A 69 1.70 0.87 17.64
C ALA A 69 0.82 0.86 18.90
N LEU A 70 0.33 -0.31 19.32
CA LEU A 70 -0.59 -0.47 20.45
C LEU A 70 -0.05 -1.46 21.51
N PRO A 71 1.15 -1.23 22.07
CA PRO A 71 1.81 -2.21 22.93
C PRO A 71 1.08 -2.43 24.26
N ALA A 72 0.37 -1.42 24.77
CA ALA A 72 -0.44 -1.54 25.97
C ALA A 72 -1.63 -2.51 25.79
N LEU A 73 -2.16 -2.62 24.56
CA LEU A 73 -3.32 -3.46 24.26
C LEU A 73 -2.91 -4.83 23.68
N LEU A 74 -1.83 -4.87 22.89
CA LEU A 74 -1.44 -6.04 22.10
C LEU A 74 -0.08 -6.62 22.51
N GLY A 75 0.58 -6.05 23.52
CA GLY A 75 1.89 -6.50 24.01
C GLY A 75 1.83 -7.86 24.72
N ASN A 76 0.80 -8.06 25.56
CA ASN A 76 0.58 -9.27 26.34
C ASN A 76 -0.75 -9.91 25.97
N LEU A 77 -0.77 -10.65 24.86
CA LEU A 77 -1.93 -11.42 24.42
C LEU A 77 -1.96 -12.76 25.18
N GLU A 78 -2.59 -12.79 26.35
CA GLU A 78 -2.81 -14.03 27.10
C GLU A 78 -3.80 -14.96 26.38
N LYS A 79 -3.69 -16.25 26.64
CA LYS A 79 -4.61 -17.24 26.08
C LYS A 79 -6.04 -16.90 26.53
N ASP A 80 -6.99 -16.92 25.59
CA ASP A 80 -8.42 -16.69 25.81
C ASP A 80 -8.83 -15.26 26.24
N SER A 81 -7.89 -14.30 26.29
CA SER A 81 -8.20 -12.88 26.55
C SER A 81 -8.73 -12.10 25.33
N TYR A 82 -8.60 -12.67 24.13
CA TYR A 82 -9.02 -12.03 22.87
C TYR A 82 -9.70 -13.02 21.93
N THR A 83 -10.66 -12.51 21.15
CA THR A 83 -11.35 -13.28 20.13
C THR A 83 -11.28 -12.56 18.78
N PHE A 84 -10.65 -13.18 17.78
CA PHE A 84 -10.61 -12.69 16.40
C PHE A 84 -11.65 -13.43 15.56
N ARG A 85 -12.62 -12.72 14.98
CA ARG A 85 -13.71 -13.30 14.17
C ARG A 85 -13.65 -12.78 12.74
N PRO A 86 -13.14 -13.57 11.78
CA PRO A 86 -13.36 -13.27 10.37
C PRO A 86 -14.82 -13.55 9.98
N SER A 87 -15.30 -12.88 8.93
CA SER A 87 -16.51 -13.32 8.24
C SER A 87 -16.24 -14.60 7.44
N PHE A 88 -17.30 -15.26 6.97
CA PHE A 88 -17.23 -16.56 6.31
C PHE A 88 -16.42 -16.51 5.00
N GLY A 89 -15.46 -17.41 4.84
CA GLY A 89 -14.74 -17.64 3.60
C GLY A 89 -13.23 -17.83 3.78
N ILE A 90 -12.65 -18.72 2.96
CA ILE A 90 -11.24 -19.14 3.07
C ILE A 90 -10.24 -17.98 3.02
N LYS A 91 -10.55 -16.92 2.25
CA LYS A 91 -9.73 -15.71 2.17
C LYS A 91 -9.68 -14.98 3.50
N LEU A 92 -10.85 -14.77 4.11
CA LEU A 92 -11.00 -14.01 5.35
C LEU A 92 -10.43 -14.79 6.54
N GLU A 93 -10.61 -16.11 6.55
CA GLU A 93 -9.96 -16.98 7.52
C GLU A 93 -8.44 -16.94 7.40
N ASN A 94 -7.89 -17.08 6.20
CA ASN A 94 -6.44 -17.02 5.98
C ASN A 94 -5.87 -15.63 6.28
N SER A 95 -6.65 -14.59 5.99
CA SER A 95 -6.32 -13.20 6.32
C SER A 95 -6.22 -12.99 7.82
N ALA A 96 -7.21 -13.45 8.59
CA ALA A 96 -7.21 -13.38 10.04
C ALA A 96 -6.07 -14.21 10.65
N LYS A 97 -5.80 -15.41 10.12
CA LYS A 97 -4.67 -16.25 10.54
C LYS A 97 -3.33 -15.53 10.33
N ALA A 98 -3.13 -14.88 9.18
CA ALA A 98 -1.92 -14.12 8.89
C ALA A 98 -1.72 -12.95 9.86
N PHE A 99 -2.77 -12.17 10.08
CA PHE A 99 -2.76 -11.04 11.02
C PHE A 99 -2.43 -11.47 12.46
N VAL A 100 -3.11 -12.51 12.96
CA VAL A 100 -2.86 -13.06 14.31
C VAL A 100 -1.44 -13.64 14.42
N LYS A 101 -0.91 -14.25 13.36
CA LYS A 101 0.48 -14.69 13.31
C LYS A 101 1.45 -13.51 13.41
N GLY A 102 1.12 -12.38 12.77
CA GLY A 102 1.85 -11.12 12.90
C GLY A 102 1.92 -10.62 14.34
N LEU A 103 0.80 -10.64 15.07
CA LEU A 103 0.73 -10.26 16.49
C LEU A 103 1.58 -11.14 17.41
N LYS A 104 1.75 -12.42 17.08
CA LYS A 104 2.58 -13.35 17.86
C LYS A 104 4.08 -13.23 17.55
N SER A 105 4.43 -12.64 16.41
CA SER A 105 5.82 -12.48 16.01
C SER A 105 6.54 -11.44 16.89
N ARG A 106 7.84 -11.64 17.11
CA ARG A 106 8.71 -10.62 17.73
C ARG A 106 9.34 -9.77 16.62
N ASN A 107 9.34 -8.45 16.85
CA ASN A 107 10.05 -7.38 16.14
C ASN A 107 10.29 -7.56 14.60
N PRO A 108 9.41 -7.04 13.72
CA PRO A 108 9.57 -7.00 12.26
C PRO A 108 10.85 -6.34 11.72
N TYR A 109 11.50 -5.44 12.47
CA TYR A 109 12.63 -4.69 11.92
C TYR A 109 13.86 -5.55 11.66
N LEU A 110 13.93 -6.76 12.22
CA LEU A 110 14.98 -7.74 11.93
C LEU A 110 14.90 -8.36 10.52
N THR A 111 13.80 -8.18 9.77
CA THR A 111 13.60 -8.89 8.48
C THR A 111 13.53 -8.00 7.24
N CYS A 112 13.67 -6.67 7.34
CA CYS A 112 13.68 -5.79 6.17
C CYS A 112 15.11 -5.28 5.89
N GLY A 113 15.85 -6.00 5.06
CA GLY A 113 17.31 -5.89 4.87
C GLY A 113 17.86 -4.60 4.24
N LYS A 114 17.10 -3.50 4.17
CA LYS A 114 17.63 -2.21 3.69
C LYS A 114 17.20 -1.04 4.58
N TYR A 115 15.89 -0.86 4.77
CA TYR A 115 15.34 0.23 5.60
C TYR A 115 15.82 0.15 7.06
N HIS A 116 15.95 -1.06 7.63
CA HIS A 116 16.46 -1.23 9.00
C HIS A 116 17.94 -0.83 9.13
N MET A 117 18.76 -1.16 8.13
CA MET A 117 20.17 -0.80 8.13
C MET A 117 20.37 0.71 7.95
N ASP A 118 19.50 1.36 7.16
CA ASP A 118 19.55 2.80 6.94
C ASP A 118 19.12 3.58 8.21
N VAL A 119 18.13 3.07 8.95
CA VAL A 119 17.72 3.63 10.25
C VAL A 119 18.78 3.43 11.34
N LEU A 120 19.43 2.25 11.40
CA LEU A 120 20.54 2.00 12.34
C LEU A 120 21.77 2.85 12.04
N ARG A 121 22.04 3.15 10.76
CA ARG A 121 23.18 3.97 10.34
C ARG A 121 22.95 5.48 10.49
N ASN A 122 21.70 5.93 10.47
CA ASN A 122 21.36 7.33 10.64
C ASN A 122 20.09 7.49 11.49
N PRO A 123 20.24 7.67 12.81
CA PRO A 123 19.11 7.88 13.74
C PRO A 123 18.20 9.07 13.38
N ASN A 124 18.69 10.03 12.58
CA ASN A 124 17.93 11.20 12.15
C ASN A 124 16.95 10.92 11.00
N THR A 125 16.92 9.70 10.44
CA THR A 125 15.92 9.32 9.42
C THR A 125 14.48 9.29 9.94
N LEU A 126 14.29 9.28 11.27
CA LEU A 126 12.97 9.43 11.90
C LEU A 126 12.53 10.90 12.03
N ALA A 127 13.45 11.87 11.89
CA ALA A 127 13.18 13.28 12.16
C ALA A 127 12.33 13.97 11.07
N GLU A 128 12.17 13.37 9.90
CA GLU A 128 11.31 13.91 8.83
C GLU A 128 9.81 13.69 9.08
N ALA A 129 9.44 12.90 10.11
CA ALA A 129 8.05 12.69 10.51
C ALA A 129 7.58 13.65 11.63
N GLU A 130 8.46 14.47 12.20
CA GLU A 130 8.17 15.38 13.33
C GLU A 130 8.21 16.87 12.95
N LYS A 131 7.88 17.21 11.70
CA LYS A 131 7.63 18.62 11.30
C LYS A 131 6.23 18.84 10.79
#